data_AF-A0A8C7JSS7-F1
#
_entry.id   AF-A0A8C7JSS7-F1
#
_cell.length_a   1.000
_cell.length_b   1.000
_cell.length_c   1.000
_cell.angle_alpha   90.00
_cell.angle_beta   90.00
_cell.angle_gamma   90.00
#
_symmetry.space_group_name_H-M   'P 1'
#
loop_
_entity.id
_entity.type
_entity.pdbx_description
1 polymer ?
#
loop_
_entity_poly.entity_id
_entity_poly.type
_entity_poly.pdbx_seq_one_letter_code
_entity_poly.pdbx_strand_id
1 'polypeptide(L)'
;IVQQNFNNLNKSVLLLCHKKQLFSTFHITCDLALACHNQGAIWSKDLLGQSPIGAVSFNGSRPRLEDAPPRIVEHPSDLIVSKGEPATLNCKAEGRPSPMVEWYKDGERVETDREDPRSHRMLLPSGSLFFLRIVHGRRSKPDEGVYVCVARNYLGEAISRNASLEVASKCLCFCLPFWLLVSAKMEEIQNSTV
;
A
#
# COMPACT_ATOMS: atom_id res chain seq x y z
N ILE A 1 -26.27 2.89 -15.35
CA ILE A 1 -25.54 1.64 -15.04
C ILE A 1 -24.59 1.95 -13.89
N VAL A 2 -25.03 1.61 -12.66
CA VAL A 2 -24.28 1.11 -11.50
C VAL A 2 -23.07 1.95 -11.00
N GLN A 3 -23.13 2.80 -9.96
CA GLN A 3 -23.23 2.61 -8.49
C GLN A 3 -22.03 1.92 -7.79
N GLN A 4 -21.46 2.62 -6.80
CA GLN A 4 -20.70 2.17 -5.59
C GLN A 4 -19.20 1.79 -5.75
N ASN A 5 -18.22 2.06 -4.86
CA ASN A 5 -18.04 2.62 -3.50
C ASN A 5 -16.56 3.11 -3.41
N PHE A 6 -16.15 4.15 -2.67
CA PHE A 6 -15.67 4.17 -1.26
C PHE A 6 -15.59 5.67 -0.84
N ASN A 7 -16.32 6.15 0.18
CA ASN A 7 -16.15 6.04 1.64
C ASN A 7 -15.15 7.04 2.26
N ASN A 8 -15.71 8.00 3.04
CA ASN A 8 -15.17 8.71 4.23
C ASN A 8 -13.91 9.59 4.05
N LEU A 9 -13.84 10.89 4.35
CA LEU A 9 -14.65 11.81 5.17
C LEU A 9 -14.37 13.27 4.73
N ASN A 10 -15.43 14.05 4.47
CA ASN A 10 -15.59 15.39 5.08
C ASN A 10 -17.04 15.85 4.84
N LYS A 11 -17.89 15.61 5.85
CA LYS A 11 -19.29 16.05 5.90
C LYS A 11 -19.31 17.56 6.14
N SER A 12 -19.55 18.38 5.13
CA SER A 12 -20.01 19.78 5.32
C SER A 12 -20.66 20.43 4.08
N VAL A 13 -20.62 19.84 2.89
CA VAL A 13 -21.12 20.53 1.69
C VAL A 13 -22.01 19.62 0.85
N LEU A 14 -23.24 19.40 1.31
CA LEU A 14 -24.30 18.96 0.41
C LEU A 14 -25.67 19.37 0.98
N LEU A 15 -26.13 20.57 0.63
CA LEU A 15 -27.56 20.92 0.70
C LEU A 15 -27.90 21.94 -0.40
N LEU A 16 -28.63 21.41 -1.41
CA LEU A 16 -29.66 22.09 -2.22
C LEU A 16 -29.18 23.18 -3.21
N CYS A 17 -29.72 23.35 -4.42
CA CYS A 17 -30.91 22.81 -5.06
C CYS A 17 -30.80 22.92 -6.59
N HIS A 18 -31.41 21.95 -7.26
CA HIS A 18 -31.65 21.88 -8.69
C HIS A 18 -33.13 22.19 -8.92
N LYS A 19 -33.51 23.42 -9.35
CA LYS A 19 -34.69 23.75 -10.21
C LYS A 19 -35.05 25.26 -10.16
N LYS A 20 -35.27 25.79 -11.38
CA LYS A 20 -36.01 26.99 -11.81
C LYS A 20 -36.90 27.70 -10.75
N GLN A 21 -36.78 29.03 -10.61
CA GLN A 21 -37.79 30.01 -11.04
C GLN A 21 -37.39 31.48 -10.75
N LEU A 22 -37.50 32.30 -11.80
CA LEU A 22 -37.99 33.70 -11.88
C LEU A 22 -37.59 34.74 -10.79
N PHE A 23 -36.80 35.75 -11.18
CA PHE A 23 -37.02 37.20 -10.97
C PHE A 23 -36.17 37.92 -12.05
N SER A 24 -36.76 38.40 -13.14
CA SER A 24 -37.34 39.74 -13.35
C SER A 24 -36.33 40.89 -13.19
N THR A 25 -36.15 41.60 -14.31
CA THR A 25 -35.72 43.01 -14.46
C THR A 25 -34.34 43.38 -13.90
N PHE A 26 -33.36 43.60 -14.79
CA PHE A 26 -32.74 44.91 -15.05
C PHE A 26 -31.61 44.75 -16.08
N HIS A 27 -31.58 45.66 -17.07
CA HIS A 27 -30.58 45.75 -18.13
C HIS A 27 -29.15 45.89 -17.58
N ILE A 28 -28.24 44.94 -17.86
CA ILE A 28 -26.79 45.18 -17.90
C ILE A 28 -26.21 44.33 -19.06
N THR A 29 -25.26 44.93 -19.74
CA THR A 29 -24.73 44.70 -21.08
C THR A 29 -24.08 43.33 -21.37
N CYS A 30 -24.04 43.02 -22.66
CA CYS A 30 -23.57 41.80 -23.30
C CYS A 30 -22.02 41.68 -23.36
N ASP A 31 -21.28 41.98 -22.29
CA ASP A 31 -19.80 42.02 -22.32
C ASP A 31 -19.11 40.99 -21.40
N LEU A 32 -19.64 39.77 -21.31
CA LEU A 32 -18.98 38.68 -20.56
C LEU A 32 -19.06 37.31 -21.24
N ALA A 33 -19.21 37.29 -22.56
CA ALA A 33 -19.05 36.07 -23.35
C ALA A 33 -17.60 35.93 -23.85
N LEU A 34 -16.60 35.94 -22.95
CA LEU A 34 -15.28 35.36 -23.25
C LEU A 34 -14.45 35.14 -21.97
N ALA A 35 -14.72 34.06 -21.23
CA ALA A 35 -13.78 33.56 -20.21
C ALA A 35 -13.95 32.06 -19.96
N CYS A 36 -13.87 31.25 -21.02
CA CYS A 36 -13.49 29.85 -20.88
C CYS A 36 -12.00 29.70 -21.18
N HIS A 37 -11.15 30.06 -20.22
CA HIS A 37 -9.86 29.39 -20.09
C HIS A 37 -9.53 29.17 -18.62
N ASN A 38 -9.70 27.90 -18.26
CA ASN A 38 -9.18 27.16 -17.13
C ASN A 38 -8.09 27.87 -16.29
N GLN A 39 -8.50 28.50 -15.19
CA GLN A 39 -7.78 28.53 -13.89
C GLN A 39 -8.68 29.22 -12.86
N GLY A 40 -8.91 28.56 -11.73
CA GLY A 40 -9.84 28.99 -10.69
C GLY A 40 -9.49 30.38 -10.13
N ALA A 41 -10.35 31.36 -10.41
CA ALA A 41 -10.39 32.63 -9.71
C ALA A 41 -11.69 32.69 -8.92
N ILE A 42 -11.57 32.71 -7.59
CA ILE A 42 -12.69 32.98 -6.68
C ILE A 42 -12.84 34.50 -6.61
N TRP A 43 -13.98 35.05 -7.03
CA TRP A 43 -14.29 36.47 -6.85
C TRP A 43 -15.23 36.61 -5.65
N SER A 44 -14.77 37.21 -4.55
CA SER A 44 -15.69 37.77 -3.56
C SER A 44 -16.14 39.14 -4.06
N LYS A 45 -17.44 39.32 -4.28
CA LYS A 45 -18.03 40.66 -4.30
C LYS A 45 -17.93 41.24 -2.90
N ASP A 46 -17.70 42.54 -2.84
CA ASP A 46 -17.66 43.40 -1.66
C ASP A 46 -16.30 43.43 -0.92
N LEU A 47 -15.49 44.45 -1.23
CA LEU A 47 -15.15 45.54 -0.30
C LEU A 47 -14.19 46.52 -0.99
N LEU A 48 -14.54 47.80 -0.89
CA LEU A 48 -13.80 48.95 -1.40
C LEU A 48 -12.40 49.02 -0.77
N GLY A 49 -11.38 49.14 -1.63
CA GLY A 49 -10.11 49.78 -1.30
C GLY A 49 -9.35 49.25 -0.09
N GLN A 50 -8.75 48.06 -0.20
CA GLN A 50 -7.56 47.71 0.58
C GLN A 50 -6.59 46.95 -0.34
N SER A 51 -5.31 47.35 -0.30
CA SER A 51 -4.21 46.64 -0.96
C SER A 51 -4.27 45.14 -0.61
N PRO A 52 -3.95 44.20 -1.52
CA PRO A 52 -4.12 42.78 -1.24
C PRO A 52 -3.30 42.41 0.00
N ILE A 53 -4.01 42.09 1.10
CA ILE A 53 -3.41 41.57 2.32
C ILE A 53 -2.88 40.18 1.98
N GLY A 54 -1.57 40.10 1.76
CA GLY A 54 -0.80 38.86 1.65
C GLY A 54 -1.27 37.94 0.52
N ALA A 55 -0.50 37.90 -0.57
CA ALA A 55 -0.53 36.71 -1.42
C ALA A 55 -0.34 35.49 -0.49
N VAL A 56 -1.37 34.63 -0.40
CA VAL A 56 -1.20 33.32 0.24
C VAL A 56 -0.18 32.60 -0.63
N SER A 57 1.05 32.55 -0.13
CA SER A 57 2.09 31.69 -0.69
C SER A 57 1.58 30.26 -0.58
N PHE A 58 1.07 29.72 -1.68
CA PHE A 58 1.01 28.27 -1.79
C PHE A 58 2.46 27.80 -1.81
N ASN A 59 2.97 27.39 -0.65
CA ASN A 59 4.23 26.66 -0.50
C ASN A 59 4.17 25.26 -1.15
N GLY A 60 3.26 25.04 -2.09
CA GLY A 60 3.27 23.89 -2.98
C GLY A 60 4.21 24.21 -4.13
N SER A 61 5.44 23.68 -4.09
CA SER A 61 6.31 23.66 -5.27
C SER A 61 5.53 23.03 -6.43
N ARG A 62 5.36 23.80 -7.51
CA ARG A 62 4.77 23.30 -8.76
C ARG A 62 5.47 21.99 -9.15
N PRO A 63 4.76 20.87 -9.39
CA PRO A 63 5.39 19.64 -9.84
C PRO A 63 6.25 19.93 -11.06
N ARG A 64 7.49 19.45 -11.06
CA ARG A 64 8.33 19.56 -12.26
C ARG A 64 7.67 18.70 -13.34
N LEU A 65 7.84 19.09 -14.61
CA LEU A 65 7.24 18.39 -15.74
C LEU A 65 7.61 16.89 -15.78
N GLU A 66 8.71 16.51 -15.14
CA GLU A 66 9.21 15.13 -15.06
C GLU A 66 8.83 14.39 -13.76
N ASP A 67 8.17 15.05 -12.82
CA ASP A 67 7.81 14.40 -11.56
C ASP A 67 6.64 13.44 -11.79
N ALA A 68 6.70 12.27 -11.15
CA ALA A 68 5.77 11.17 -11.31
C ALA A 68 5.42 10.55 -9.94
N PRO A 69 4.14 10.21 -9.70
CA PRO A 69 3.75 9.54 -8.46
C PRO A 69 4.40 8.16 -8.36
N PRO A 70 4.48 7.58 -7.15
CA PRO A 70 5.07 6.28 -6.96
C PRO A 70 4.24 5.22 -7.69
N ARG A 71 4.92 4.20 -8.22
CA ARG A 71 4.31 3.02 -8.82
C ARG A 71 5.14 1.79 -8.43
N ILE A 72 4.48 0.78 -7.90
CA ILE A 72 5.11 -0.53 -7.67
C ILE A 72 5.25 -1.24 -9.02
N VAL A 73 6.48 -1.58 -9.40
CA VAL A 73 6.79 -2.32 -10.64
C VAL A 73 7.13 -3.79 -10.39
N GLU A 74 7.63 -4.11 -9.20
CA GLU A 74 7.79 -5.48 -8.73
C GLU A 74 7.07 -5.62 -7.40
N HIS A 75 6.08 -6.51 -7.38
CA HIS A 75 5.31 -6.83 -6.17
C HIS A 75 5.94 -8.03 -5.47
N PRO A 76 5.85 -8.10 -4.12
CA PRO A 76 6.26 -9.28 -3.41
C PRO A 76 5.37 -10.47 -3.76
N SER A 77 5.92 -11.66 -3.57
CA SER A 77 5.24 -12.94 -3.77
C SER A 77 5.31 -13.75 -2.49
N ASP A 78 4.34 -14.63 -2.30
CA ASP A 78 4.27 -15.52 -1.14
C ASP A 78 5.55 -16.37 -1.03
N LEU A 79 6.05 -16.53 0.19
CA LEU A 79 7.31 -17.19 0.47
C LEU A 79 7.18 -18.15 1.65
N ILE A 80 7.60 -19.39 1.44
CA ILE A 80 7.74 -20.40 2.49
C ILE A 80 9.24 -20.64 2.72
N VAL A 81 9.72 -20.40 3.94
CA VAL A 81 11.15 -20.43 4.25
C VAL A 81 11.43 -21.12 5.58
N SER A 82 12.52 -21.88 5.66
CA SER A 82 12.87 -22.59 6.89
C SER A 82 13.34 -21.62 7.98
N LYS A 83 13.02 -21.94 9.23
CA LYS A 83 13.53 -21.18 10.39
C LYS A 83 15.07 -21.11 10.34
N GLY A 84 15.60 -19.92 10.55
CA GLY A 84 17.04 -19.65 10.62
C GLY A 84 17.69 -19.38 9.26
N GLU A 85 17.03 -19.70 8.16
CA GLU A 85 17.51 -19.40 6.81
C GLU A 85 17.28 -17.93 6.45
N PRO A 86 18.11 -17.34 5.57
CA PRO A 86 17.87 -16.01 5.03
C PRO A 86 16.68 -16.01 4.06
N ALA A 87 16.04 -14.84 3.89
CA ALA A 87 14.90 -14.67 3.00
C ALA A 87 14.85 -13.25 2.41
N THR A 88 14.19 -13.10 1.26
CA THR A 88 13.97 -11.78 0.66
C THR A 88 12.53 -11.66 0.17
N LEU A 89 11.84 -10.60 0.60
CA LEU A 89 10.60 -10.16 -0.03
C LEU A 89 10.94 -9.05 -1.02
N ASN A 90 10.78 -9.34 -2.31
CA ASN A 90 11.08 -8.38 -3.36
C ASN A 90 10.03 -7.28 -3.43
N CYS A 91 10.47 -6.04 -3.53
CA CYS A 91 9.62 -4.92 -3.89
C CYS A 91 10.46 -3.89 -4.63
N LYS A 92 9.96 -3.42 -5.76
CA LYS A 92 10.58 -2.35 -6.54
C LYS A 92 9.54 -1.30 -6.86
N ALA A 93 9.86 -0.06 -6.54
CA ALA A 93 9.02 1.10 -6.80
C ALA A 93 9.75 2.10 -7.69
N GLU A 94 9.01 2.71 -8.62
CA GLU A 94 9.46 3.79 -9.48
C GLU A 94 8.67 5.05 -9.15
N GLY A 95 9.27 6.22 -9.38
CA GLY A 95 8.65 7.52 -9.13
C GLY A 95 9.69 8.61 -9.26
N ARG A 96 9.24 9.84 -9.48
CA ARG A 96 10.10 11.02 -9.54
C ARG A 96 9.51 12.11 -8.66
N PRO A 97 10.20 12.56 -7.60
CA PRO A 97 11.44 12.02 -7.03
C PRO A 97 11.34 10.55 -6.61
N SER A 98 12.50 9.90 -6.48
CA SER A 98 12.59 8.49 -6.09
C SER A 98 11.78 8.24 -4.82
N PRO A 99 10.85 7.27 -4.82
CA PRO A 99 9.99 7.04 -3.67
C PRO A 99 10.76 6.39 -2.53
N MET A 100 10.38 6.74 -1.30
CA MET A 100 10.82 6.04 -0.10
C MET A 100 9.93 4.82 0.11
N VAL A 101 10.53 3.64 0.29
CA VAL A 101 9.83 2.38 0.52
C VAL A 101 9.84 2.04 2.00
N GLU A 102 8.68 1.67 2.52
CA GLU A 102 8.48 1.14 3.88
C GLU A 102 7.73 -0.20 3.80
N TRP A 103 7.89 -1.04 4.81
CA TRP A 103 7.21 -2.32 4.89
C TRP A 103 6.26 -2.36 6.07
N TYR A 104 5.12 -3.00 5.87
CA TYR A 104 4.12 -3.25 6.90
C TYR A 104 3.84 -4.74 6.96
N LYS A 105 3.72 -5.28 8.17
CA LYS A 105 3.38 -6.65 8.47
C LYS A 105 2.11 -6.66 9.30
N ASP A 106 1.06 -7.31 8.81
CA ASP A 106 -0.24 -7.41 9.50
C ASP A 106 -0.80 -6.03 9.93
N GLY A 107 -0.48 -4.98 9.17
CA GLY A 107 -0.88 -3.59 9.45
C GLY A 107 0.11 -2.78 10.31
N GLU A 108 1.12 -3.40 10.91
CA GLU A 108 2.14 -2.73 11.72
C GLU A 108 3.41 -2.45 10.91
N ARG A 109 4.04 -1.28 11.15
CA ARG A 109 5.27 -0.90 10.46
C ARG A 109 6.42 -1.83 10.87
N VAL A 110 7.15 -2.34 9.89
CA VAL A 110 8.32 -3.20 10.11
C VAL A 110 9.53 -2.33 10.43
N GLU A 111 10.15 -2.56 11.58
CA GLU A 111 11.44 -1.97 11.92
C GLU A 111 12.58 -2.69 11.18
N THR A 112 13.46 -1.91 10.56
CA THR A 112 14.61 -2.38 9.76
C THR A 112 15.92 -1.85 10.33
N ASP A 113 17.02 -2.19 9.68
CA ASP A 113 18.37 -1.67 9.95
C ASP A 113 18.48 -0.14 9.91
N ARG A 114 17.53 0.53 9.25
CA ARG A 114 17.46 2.01 9.21
C ARG A 114 16.98 2.63 10.52
N GLU A 115 16.13 1.91 11.26
CA GLU A 115 15.60 2.37 12.54
C GLU A 115 16.38 1.80 13.74
N ASP A 116 16.72 0.52 13.68
CA ASP A 116 17.56 -0.16 14.68
C ASP A 116 18.69 -0.94 13.98
N PRO A 117 19.96 -0.52 14.15
CA PRO A 117 21.12 -1.24 13.61
C PRO A 117 21.27 -2.69 14.09
N ARG A 118 20.55 -3.10 15.14
CA ARG A 118 20.53 -4.47 15.66
C ARG A 118 19.43 -5.33 15.04
N SER A 119 18.55 -4.75 14.23
CA SER A 119 17.48 -5.49 13.54
C SER A 119 18.07 -6.57 12.63
N HIS A 120 17.45 -7.75 12.62
CA HIS A 120 17.81 -8.82 11.67
C HIS A 120 17.17 -8.63 10.28
N ARG A 121 16.42 -7.53 10.09
CA ARG A 121 15.71 -7.17 8.88
C ARG A 121 16.38 -5.95 8.26
N MET A 122 16.68 -6.02 6.98
CA MET A 122 17.42 -4.99 6.25
C MET A 122 16.60 -4.47 5.08
N LEU A 123 16.53 -3.14 4.92
CA LEU A 123 15.89 -2.51 3.77
C LEU A 123 16.91 -2.24 2.66
N LEU A 124 16.87 -3.07 1.62
CA LEU A 124 17.80 -2.96 0.49
C LEU A 124 17.54 -1.69 -0.34
N PRO A 125 18.56 -1.18 -1.07
CA PRO A 125 18.39 -0.02 -1.96
C PRO A 125 17.33 -0.20 -3.04
N SER A 126 17.01 -1.44 -3.42
CA SER A 126 15.93 -1.76 -4.36
C SER A 126 14.53 -1.48 -3.81
N GLY A 127 14.39 -1.40 -2.48
CA GLY A 127 13.10 -1.43 -1.78
C GLY A 127 12.74 -2.81 -1.21
N SER A 128 13.50 -3.85 -1.55
CA SER A 128 13.27 -5.21 -1.03
C SER A 128 13.59 -5.33 0.46
N LEU A 129 12.80 -6.14 1.17
CA LEU A 129 13.04 -6.48 2.58
C LEU A 129 13.84 -7.78 2.67
N PHE A 130 15.05 -7.69 3.18
CA PHE A 130 15.94 -8.83 3.38
C PHE A 130 15.97 -9.24 4.85
N PHE A 131 15.83 -10.54 5.11
CA PHE A 131 15.94 -11.13 6.44
C PHE A 131 17.28 -11.87 6.51
N LEU A 132 18.15 -11.49 7.45
CA LEU A 132 19.41 -12.19 7.70
C LEU A 132 19.17 -13.64 8.15
N ARG A 133 18.09 -13.85 8.91
CA ARG A 133 17.60 -15.16 9.36
C ARG A 133 16.13 -15.05 9.71
N ILE A 134 15.34 -16.08 9.41
CA ILE A 134 13.95 -16.15 9.81
C ILE A 134 13.80 -16.58 11.27
N VAL A 135 13.18 -15.72 12.07
CA VAL A 135 12.95 -15.92 13.51
C VAL A 135 11.56 -16.50 13.75
N HIS A 136 11.54 -17.74 14.25
CA HIS A 136 10.32 -18.44 14.63
C HIS A 136 10.49 -19.14 15.99
N GLY A 137 9.81 -18.64 17.02
CA GLY A 137 9.81 -19.19 18.37
C GLY A 137 8.49 -19.87 18.73
N ARG A 138 8.49 -20.67 19.80
CA ARG A 138 7.26 -21.34 20.28
C ARG A 138 6.18 -20.36 20.78
N ARG A 139 6.60 -19.22 21.34
CA ARG A 139 5.71 -18.19 21.91
C ARG A 139 5.59 -16.93 21.07
N SER A 140 6.52 -16.70 20.15
CA SER A 140 6.56 -15.50 19.32
C SER A 140 7.08 -15.85 17.93
N LYS A 141 6.37 -15.36 16.92
CA LYS A 141 6.67 -15.55 15.50
C LYS A 141 6.80 -14.17 14.84
N PRO A 142 7.87 -13.42 15.15
CA PRO A 142 7.96 -12.02 14.76
C PRO A 142 8.01 -11.83 13.25
N ASP A 143 8.49 -12.81 12.48
CA ASP A 143 8.63 -12.72 11.02
C ASP A 143 7.48 -13.36 10.24
N GLU A 144 6.71 -14.29 10.81
CA GLU A 144 5.58 -14.93 10.12
C GLU A 144 4.39 -13.98 10.07
N GLY A 145 3.83 -13.73 8.88
CA GLY A 145 2.69 -12.83 8.69
C GLY A 145 2.50 -12.38 7.25
N VAL A 146 1.59 -11.44 7.02
CA VAL A 146 1.28 -10.87 5.71
C VAL A 146 1.97 -9.53 5.55
N TYR A 147 2.79 -9.41 4.51
CA TYR A 147 3.59 -8.23 4.22
C TYR A 147 3.04 -7.43 3.04
N VAL A 148 3.16 -6.11 3.16
CA VAL A 148 2.95 -5.15 2.06
C VAL A 148 4.08 -4.13 2.06
N CYS A 149 4.55 -3.76 0.86
CA CYS A 149 5.44 -2.61 0.71
C CYS A 149 4.65 -1.38 0.29
N VAL A 150 5.06 -0.24 0.84
CA VAL A 150 4.42 1.06 0.67
C VAL A 150 5.47 2.03 0.17
N ALA A 151 5.27 2.58 -1.03
CA ALA A 151 6.17 3.53 -1.66
C ALA A 151 5.56 4.93 -1.63
N ARG A 152 6.27 5.91 -1.05
CA ARG A 152 5.80 7.29 -0.87
C ARG A 152 6.73 8.30 -1.53
N ASN A 153 6.16 9.30 -2.20
CA ASN A 153 6.84 10.55 -2.52
C ASN A 153 5.87 11.73 -2.33
N TYR A 154 6.28 12.94 -2.64
CA TYR A 154 5.44 14.13 -2.39
C TYR A 154 4.19 14.20 -3.29
N LEU A 155 4.12 13.39 -4.37
CA LEU A 155 2.98 13.31 -5.28
C LEU A 155 1.97 12.23 -4.86
N GLY A 156 2.32 11.33 -3.94
CA GLY A 156 1.38 10.33 -3.44
C GLY A 156 2.03 9.07 -2.88
N GLU A 157 1.24 8.00 -2.89
CA GLU A 157 1.56 6.70 -2.31
C GLU A 157 1.12 5.58 -3.25
N ALA A 158 1.92 4.51 -3.31
CA ALA A 158 1.54 3.26 -3.94
C ALA A 158 1.76 2.09 -2.98
N ILE A 159 0.80 1.17 -2.94
CA ILE A 159 0.78 0.00 -2.05
C ILE A 159 0.87 -1.25 -2.92
N SER A 160 1.70 -2.22 -2.51
CA SER A 160 1.84 -3.48 -3.21
C SER A 160 0.67 -4.44 -2.96
N ARG A 161 0.66 -5.55 -3.71
CA ARG A 161 -0.10 -6.74 -3.30
C ARG A 161 0.46 -7.29 -1.99
N ASN A 162 -0.38 -8.04 -1.29
CA ASN A 162 0.00 -8.82 -0.13
C ASN A 162 0.92 -9.96 -0.54
N ALA A 163 1.87 -10.28 0.33
CA ALA A 163 2.66 -11.50 0.27
C ALA A 163 2.68 -12.17 1.65
N SER A 164 2.36 -13.45 1.72
CA SER A 164 2.52 -14.23 2.96
C SER A 164 3.98 -14.66 3.14
N LEU A 165 4.51 -14.50 4.35
CA LEU A 165 5.74 -15.14 4.76
C LEU A 165 5.41 -16.23 5.78
N GLU A 166 5.60 -17.47 5.37
CA GLU A 166 5.32 -18.65 6.19
C GLU A 166 6.62 -19.38 6.52
N VAL A 167 6.70 -19.90 7.74
CA VAL A 167 7.86 -20.67 8.16
C VAL A 167 7.62 -22.14 7.86
N ALA A 168 8.49 -22.72 7.04
CA ALA A 168 8.46 -24.14 6.73
C ALA A 168 8.53 -24.93 8.03
N SER A 169 7.41 -25.55 8.39
CA SER A 169 7.40 -26.56 9.44
C SER A 169 8.12 -27.76 8.87
N LYS A 170 9.07 -28.33 9.61
CA LYS A 170 9.53 -29.69 9.31
C LYS A 170 8.30 -30.57 9.48
N CYS A 171 7.61 -30.87 8.39
CA CYS A 171 6.78 -32.04 8.33
C CYS A 171 7.74 -33.17 8.66
N LEU A 172 7.54 -33.77 9.83
CA LEU A 172 7.94 -35.15 10.04
C LEU A 172 7.07 -35.96 9.07
N CYS A 173 7.31 -35.79 7.76
CA CYS A 173 7.14 -36.87 6.84
C CYS A 173 8.13 -37.88 7.39
N PHE A 174 7.63 -38.72 8.29
CA PHE A 174 8.18 -40.03 8.46
C PHE A 174 8.22 -40.55 7.02
N CYS A 175 9.40 -40.46 6.41
CA CYS A 175 9.97 -41.61 5.77
C CYS A 175 9.86 -42.74 6.81
N LEU A 176 8.65 -43.25 7.04
CA LEU A 176 8.47 -44.62 7.45
C LEU A 176 9.30 -45.34 6.40
N PRO A 177 10.41 -45.98 6.76
CA PRO A 177 11.12 -46.82 5.80
C PRO A 177 10.06 -47.62 5.07
N PHE A 178 10.17 -47.71 3.74
CA PHE A 178 9.19 -48.40 2.91
C PHE A 178 8.86 -49.81 3.48
N TRP A 179 9.81 -50.41 4.22
CA TRP A 179 9.64 -51.59 5.08
C TRP A 179 8.52 -51.55 6.15
N LEU A 180 8.24 -50.42 6.81
CA LEU A 180 7.15 -50.29 7.79
C LEU A 180 5.76 -50.34 7.12
N LEU A 181 5.64 -49.90 5.87
CA LEU A 181 4.40 -50.04 5.08
C LEU A 181 4.21 -51.48 4.57
N VAL A 182 5.30 -52.22 4.30
CA VAL A 182 5.23 -53.62 3.84
C VAL A 182 4.93 -54.59 4.99
N SER A 183 5.42 -54.33 6.21
CA SER A 183 5.18 -55.20 7.37
C SER A 183 3.72 -55.20 7.82
N ALA A 184 3.02 -54.07 7.70
CA ALA A 184 1.60 -53.96 8.03
C ALA A 184 0.66 -54.76 7.09
N LYS A 185 1.12 -55.19 5.90
CA LYS A 185 0.32 -56.00 4.97
C LYS A 185 0.56 -57.51 5.11
N MET A 186 1.62 -57.95 5.79
CA MET A 186 1.88 -59.38 6.00
C MET A 186 1.13 -59.99 7.19
N GLU A 187 0.76 -59.19 8.19
CA GLU A 187 0.03 -59.70 9.36
C GLU A 187 -1.47 -59.95 9.06
N GLU A 188 -2.00 -59.35 8.00
CA GLU A 188 -3.39 -59.53 7.55
C GLU A 188 -3.59 -60.81 6.71
N ILE A 189 -2.52 -61.44 6.20
CA ILE A 189 -2.60 -62.66 5.36
C ILE A 189 -2.47 -63.94 6.19
N GLN A 190 -1.89 -63.90 7.40
CA GLN A 190 -1.74 -65.08 8.27
C GLN A 190 -2.99 -65.41 9.11
N ASN A 191 -4.00 -64.54 9.15
CA ASN A 191 -5.22 -64.74 9.94
C ASN A 191 -6.48 -65.07 9.11
N SER A 192 -6.35 -65.30 7.80
CA SER A 192 -7.47 -65.68 6.90
C SER A 192 -7.45 -67.16 6.47
N THR A 193 -6.54 -67.97 7.02
CA THR A 193 -6.49 -69.43 6.78
C THR A 193 -6.38 -70.17 8.11
N VAL A 194 -7.46 -70.16 8.88
CA VAL A 194 -7.81 -71.23 9.83
C VAL A 194 -9.30 -71.51 9.66
#